data_AF-A0A5F2BVB8-F1
#
_entry.id   AF-A0A5F2BVB8-F1
#
_cell.length_a   1.000
_cell.length_b   1.000
_cell.length_c   1.000
_cell.angle_alpha   90.00
_cell.angle_beta   90.00
_cell.angle_gamma   90.00
#
_symmetry.space_group_name_H-M   'P 1'
#
loop_
_entity.id
_entity.type
_entity.pdbx_description
1 polymer ?
#
loop_
_entity_poly.entity_id
_entity_poly.type
_entity_poly.pdbx_seq_one_letter_code
_entity_poly.pdbx_strand_id
1 'polypeptide(L)'
;MSATKTAVDQATAKKALSISAGVIVEVTKALAARCSVNGKVSVDKMDANQLVQYQIAWLTAEQKIAEKFVDYAWDASRGTGDLEQEMAIVFAAETVNHVRTEISSRPSEYGIKASDLVSKIFNDEINQFLENAMAIQNYNEIADKIVAKGHFGAYGLDDDHEMFRETFKKFAEDVVMPHAEHVHRHDDIIPEDIIGGLKDMGCFGLCIPESYGGIQPNDKPDNLSMLVVTEELSRGGLGIAGSLITRPEIMSKALLKGGTQEQKDKWLPLLATGEKMAGIMVTEPNYGSDVAGVSVTAKPANGGWVINGVKTWCTFAGYANLLLILCRTESDPSLKHKGLSILLAEKPSFPGHEFTYTQPEGGKIEGKAIGTIGYRGMHSFEVSFDNYFVPAENLLGGEEGRGKGFYFQMEGFAGGRIQTAARAHGVMQAALEAALRYAQERAVFQKPIYEYNLTKYKIARMAVILQASRQFANHVANLLDDHKGQMEATLIKFYASKVAEWVTREAMQI
;
A
#
# COMPACT_ATOMS: atom_id res chain seq x y z
N MET A 1 0.78 39.80 -22.57
CA MET A 1 -0.24 40.49 -21.75
C MET A 1 -0.20 39.84 -20.38
N SER A 2 0.13 40.60 -19.34
CA SER A 2 0.14 40.12 -17.96
C SER A 2 -1.31 39.95 -17.51
N ALA A 3 -1.88 38.76 -17.74
CA ALA A 3 -3.15 38.39 -17.13
C ALA A 3 -2.93 38.40 -15.61
N THR A 4 -3.65 39.28 -14.93
CA THR A 4 -3.75 39.30 -13.48
C THR A 4 -4.07 37.88 -13.02
N LYS A 5 -3.18 37.26 -12.23
CA LYS A 5 -3.35 35.92 -11.68
C LYS A 5 -4.64 35.92 -10.86
N THR A 6 -5.76 35.49 -11.44
CA THR A 6 -6.95 35.17 -10.65
C THR A 6 -6.54 33.94 -9.85
N ALA A 7 -6.15 34.14 -8.59
CA ALA A 7 -5.79 33.04 -7.70
C ALA A 7 -6.97 32.08 -7.68
N VAL A 8 -6.81 30.90 -8.27
CA VAL A 8 -7.82 29.86 -8.23
C VAL A 8 -7.91 29.44 -6.77
N ASP A 9 -9.05 29.72 -6.14
CA ASP A 9 -9.26 29.51 -4.72
C ASP A 9 -9.82 28.11 -4.42
N GLN A 10 -9.81 27.75 -3.14
CA GLN A 10 -10.32 26.48 -2.65
C GLN A 10 -11.77 26.22 -3.10
N ALA A 11 -12.61 27.26 -3.11
CA ALA A 11 -14.02 27.17 -3.45
C ALA A 11 -14.21 26.75 -4.91
N THR A 12 -13.44 27.34 -5.82
CA THR A 12 -13.45 26.99 -7.24
C THR A 12 -13.05 25.54 -7.46
N ALA A 13 -11.97 25.07 -6.84
CA ALA A 13 -11.54 23.67 -6.95
C ALA A 13 -12.58 22.70 -6.36
N LYS A 14 -13.14 23.01 -5.18
CA LYS A 14 -14.20 22.19 -4.56
C LYS A 14 -15.43 22.10 -5.44
N LYS A 15 -15.83 23.20 -6.08
CA LYS A 15 -16.97 23.21 -7.02
C LYS A 15 -16.70 22.33 -8.24
N ALA A 16 -15.51 22.46 -8.85
CA ALA A 16 -15.13 21.65 -10.00
C ALA A 16 -15.08 20.15 -9.66
N LEU A 17 -14.49 19.80 -8.51
CA LEU A 17 -14.46 18.43 -7.99
C LEU A 17 -15.87 17.91 -7.67
N SER A 18 -16.77 18.73 -7.12
CA SER A 18 -18.15 18.33 -6.89
C SER A 18 -18.89 17.99 -8.20
N ILE A 19 -18.59 18.70 -9.29
CA ILE A 19 -19.17 18.43 -10.61
C ILE A 19 -18.63 17.10 -11.17
N SER A 20 -17.32 16.86 -11.12
CA SER A 20 -16.72 15.60 -11.58
C SER A 20 -17.17 14.40 -10.73
N ALA A 21 -17.28 14.56 -9.42
CA ALA A 21 -17.84 13.54 -8.52
C ALA A 21 -19.29 13.17 -8.91
N GLY A 22 -20.12 14.17 -9.25
CA GLY A 22 -21.48 13.94 -9.73
C GLY A 22 -21.51 13.08 -11.00
N VAL A 23 -20.61 13.34 -11.95
CA VAL A 23 -20.47 12.53 -13.17
C VAL A 23 -20.04 11.09 -12.84
N ILE A 24 -19.05 10.90 -11.96
CA ILE A 24 -18.61 9.56 -11.52
C ILE A 24 -19.78 8.78 -10.89
N VAL A 25 -20.58 9.41 -10.03
CA VAL A 25 -21.73 8.77 -9.39
C VAL A 25 -22.78 8.35 -10.41
N GLU A 26 -23.07 9.20 -11.40
CA GLU A 26 -24.01 8.90 -12.48
C GLU A 26 -23.54 7.71 -13.32
N VAL A 27 -22.29 7.73 -13.76
CA VAL A 27 -21.70 6.63 -14.54
C VAL A 27 -21.66 5.34 -13.72
N THR A 28 -21.30 5.41 -12.43
CA THR A 28 -21.29 4.24 -11.55
C THR A 28 -22.69 3.61 -11.45
N LYS A 29 -23.75 4.42 -11.32
CA LYS A 29 -25.14 3.93 -11.32
C LYS A 29 -25.52 3.31 -12.66
N ALA A 30 -25.13 3.92 -13.77
CA ALA A 30 -25.39 3.39 -15.11
C ALA A 30 -24.70 2.04 -15.34
N LEU A 31 -23.43 1.92 -14.94
CA LEU A 31 -22.68 0.65 -14.99
C LEU A 31 -23.27 -0.41 -14.06
N ALA A 32 -23.68 -0.04 -12.84
CA ALA A 32 -24.33 -0.97 -11.91
C ALA A 32 -25.64 -1.51 -12.50
N ALA A 33 -26.46 -0.66 -13.12
CA ALA A 33 -27.67 -1.08 -13.81
C ALA A 33 -27.36 -1.99 -15.00
N ARG A 34 -26.37 -1.63 -15.82
CA ARG A 34 -25.90 -2.43 -16.97
C ARG A 34 -25.42 -3.82 -16.56
N CYS A 35 -24.70 -3.91 -15.45
CA CYS A 35 -24.11 -5.14 -14.92
C CYS A 35 -25.06 -5.96 -14.05
N SER A 36 -26.31 -5.53 -13.89
CA SER A 36 -27.29 -6.24 -13.06
C SER A 36 -28.25 -7.11 -13.88
N VAL A 37 -28.74 -8.17 -13.25
CA VAL A 37 -29.84 -9.03 -13.71
C VAL A 37 -30.76 -9.26 -12.52
N ASN A 38 -32.06 -8.98 -12.66
CA ASN A 38 -33.07 -9.13 -11.59
C ASN A 38 -32.68 -8.42 -10.27
N GLY A 39 -32.09 -7.23 -10.37
CA GLY A 39 -31.69 -6.42 -9.20
C GLY A 39 -30.43 -6.91 -8.48
N LYS A 40 -29.73 -7.92 -9.00
CA LYS A 40 -28.44 -8.39 -8.47
C LYS A 40 -27.34 -8.21 -9.51
N VAL A 41 -26.14 -7.91 -9.04
CA VAL A 41 -24.95 -7.81 -9.88
C VAL A 41 -24.63 -9.19 -10.48
N SER A 42 -24.39 -9.23 -11.79
CA SER A 42 -24.00 -10.44 -12.54
C SER A 42 -22.51 -10.41 -12.82
N VAL A 43 -21.79 -11.47 -12.41
CA VAL A 43 -20.35 -11.62 -12.64
C VAL A 43 -20.03 -11.60 -14.14
N ASP A 44 -20.74 -12.39 -14.95
CA ASP A 44 -20.53 -12.42 -16.40
C ASP A 44 -20.66 -11.03 -17.06
N LYS A 45 -21.64 -10.24 -16.60
CA LYS A 45 -21.80 -8.87 -17.09
C LYS A 45 -20.73 -7.93 -16.57
N MET A 46 -20.29 -8.09 -15.32
CA MET A 46 -19.15 -7.34 -14.81
C MET A 46 -17.90 -7.65 -15.65
N ASP A 47 -17.62 -8.91 -15.95
CA ASP A 47 -16.48 -9.31 -16.76
C ASP A 47 -16.58 -8.74 -18.19
N ALA A 48 -17.76 -8.78 -18.80
CA ALA A 48 -17.99 -8.17 -20.12
C ALA A 48 -17.80 -6.65 -20.15
N ASN A 49 -17.90 -5.95 -19.00
CA ASN A 49 -17.74 -4.50 -18.89
C ASN A 49 -16.51 -4.13 -18.03
N GLN A 50 -15.54 -5.04 -17.89
CA GLN A 50 -14.46 -4.91 -16.92
C GLN A 50 -13.59 -3.67 -17.16
N LEU A 51 -13.35 -3.32 -18.43
CA LEU A 51 -12.54 -2.15 -18.80
C LEU A 51 -13.09 -0.85 -18.21
N VAL A 52 -14.36 -0.53 -18.47
CA VAL A 52 -14.98 0.70 -17.97
C VAL A 52 -15.15 0.68 -16.45
N GLN A 53 -15.39 -0.48 -15.84
CA GLN A 53 -15.43 -0.59 -14.37
C GLN A 53 -14.07 -0.32 -13.74
N TYR A 54 -12.98 -0.85 -14.32
CA TYR A 54 -11.62 -0.57 -13.88
C TYR A 54 -11.29 0.92 -13.98
N GLN A 55 -11.65 1.58 -15.10
CA GLN A 55 -11.41 3.01 -15.26
C GLN A 55 -12.23 3.85 -14.28
N ILE A 56 -13.50 3.51 -14.01
CA ILE A 56 -14.27 4.20 -12.98
C ILE A 56 -13.70 3.99 -11.58
N ALA A 57 -13.17 2.80 -11.26
CA ALA A 57 -12.47 2.60 -9.99
C ALA A 57 -11.24 3.51 -9.87
N TRP A 58 -10.49 3.68 -10.96
CA TRP A 58 -9.33 4.60 -11.01
C TRP A 58 -9.75 6.05 -10.80
N LEU A 59 -10.72 6.53 -11.58
CA LEU A 59 -11.24 7.90 -11.47
C LEU A 59 -11.84 8.18 -10.08
N THR A 60 -12.50 7.18 -9.47
CA THR A 60 -13.04 7.29 -8.11
C THR A 60 -11.93 7.43 -7.07
N ALA A 61 -10.83 6.69 -7.23
CA ALA A 61 -9.67 6.81 -6.34
C ALA A 61 -9.06 8.21 -6.45
N GLU A 62 -8.77 8.65 -7.68
CA GLU A 62 -8.17 9.96 -7.95
C GLU A 62 -9.07 11.13 -7.46
N GLN A 63 -10.39 11.03 -7.70
CA GLN A 63 -11.39 11.98 -7.21
C GLN A 63 -11.37 12.14 -5.68
N LYS A 64 -11.42 11.03 -4.94
CA LYS A 64 -11.41 11.06 -3.47
C LYS A 64 -10.09 11.60 -2.93
N ILE A 65 -8.98 11.29 -3.58
CA ILE A 65 -7.66 11.83 -3.25
C ILE A 65 -7.66 13.36 -3.43
N ALA A 66 -8.18 13.86 -4.57
CA ALA A 66 -8.21 15.28 -4.86
C ALA A 66 -9.08 16.07 -3.87
N GLU A 67 -10.27 15.55 -3.54
CA GLU A 67 -11.16 16.14 -2.54
C GLU A 67 -10.45 16.30 -1.18
N LYS A 68 -9.75 15.24 -0.74
CA LYS A 68 -9.03 15.28 0.54
C LYS A 68 -7.76 16.12 0.50
N PHE A 69 -7.09 16.19 -0.64
CA PHE A 69 -5.91 17.03 -0.77
C PHE A 69 -6.26 18.52 -0.71
N VAL A 70 -7.38 18.92 -1.32
CA VAL A 70 -7.91 20.30 -1.22
C VAL A 70 -8.42 20.63 0.19
N ASP A 71 -8.96 19.66 0.93
CA ASP A 71 -9.30 19.87 2.35
C ASP A 71 -8.02 20.08 3.19
N TYR A 72 -7.02 19.22 3.02
CA TYR A 72 -5.72 19.28 3.71
C TYR A 72 -4.97 20.59 3.45
N ALA A 73 -4.87 21.02 2.19
CA ALA A 73 -4.02 22.14 1.80
C ALA A 73 -4.44 23.51 2.38
N TRP A 74 -5.64 23.61 2.94
CA TRP A 74 -6.14 24.80 3.65
C TRP A 74 -6.28 24.58 5.15
N ASP A 75 -5.79 23.46 5.68
CA ASP A 75 -5.69 23.22 7.11
C ASP A 75 -4.30 23.65 7.62
N ALA A 76 -4.21 24.90 8.10
CA ALA A 76 -2.96 25.45 8.61
C ALA A 76 -2.44 24.72 9.85
N SER A 77 -3.29 23.99 10.58
CA SER A 77 -2.86 23.19 11.74
C SER A 77 -1.98 22.00 11.35
N ARG A 78 -1.96 21.65 10.06
CA ARG A 78 -1.18 20.56 9.48
C ARG A 78 0.14 21.02 8.84
N GLY A 79 0.56 22.25 9.13
CA GLY A 79 1.79 22.85 8.60
C GLY A 79 1.70 23.25 7.13
N THR A 80 0.49 23.40 6.59
CA THR A 80 0.27 23.72 5.16
C THR A 80 0.45 25.21 4.86
N GLY A 81 0.81 25.49 3.61
CA GLY A 81 0.96 26.84 3.11
C GLY A 81 0.73 26.94 1.60
N ASP A 82 1.40 27.89 0.98
CA ASP A 82 1.21 28.25 -0.42
C ASP A 82 1.63 27.14 -1.40
N LEU A 83 2.62 26.32 -1.03
CA LEU A 83 3.07 25.18 -1.84
C LEU A 83 1.97 24.10 -1.89
N GLU A 84 1.41 23.71 -0.74
CA GLU A 84 0.35 22.71 -0.64
C GLU A 84 -0.91 23.16 -1.39
N GLN A 85 -1.28 24.43 -1.27
CA GLN A 85 -2.44 25.00 -1.97
C GLN A 85 -2.27 24.93 -3.48
N GLU A 86 -1.13 25.35 -4.02
CA GLU A 86 -0.87 25.28 -5.46
C GLU A 86 -0.85 23.84 -5.98
N MET A 87 -0.23 22.92 -5.24
CA MET A 87 -0.25 21.50 -5.59
C MET A 87 -1.67 20.94 -5.61
N ALA A 88 -2.49 21.26 -4.61
CA ALA A 88 -3.86 20.78 -4.52
C ALA A 88 -4.76 21.31 -5.64
N ILE A 89 -4.60 22.57 -6.03
CA ILE A 89 -5.34 23.16 -7.17
C ILE A 89 -4.98 22.45 -8.48
N VAL A 90 -3.68 22.26 -8.74
CA VAL A 90 -3.21 21.56 -9.95
C VAL A 90 -3.73 20.13 -9.98
N PHE A 91 -3.62 19.39 -8.87
CA PHE A 91 -4.11 18.03 -8.78
C PHE A 91 -5.62 17.92 -8.99
N ALA A 92 -6.40 18.83 -8.41
CA ALA A 92 -7.84 18.89 -8.61
C ALA A 92 -8.20 19.13 -10.08
N ALA A 93 -7.46 20.01 -10.77
CA ALA A 93 -7.65 20.26 -12.19
C ALA A 93 -7.27 19.05 -13.06
N GLU A 94 -6.13 18.40 -12.80
CA GLU A 94 -5.74 17.17 -13.50
C GLU A 94 -6.80 16.08 -13.34
N THR A 95 -7.34 15.92 -12.12
CA THR A 95 -8.40 14.96 -11.79
C THR A 95 -9.68 15.23 -12.58
N VAL A 96 -10.17 16.48 -12.56
CA VAL A 96 -11.37 16.88 -13.32
C VAL A 96 -11.14 16.67 -14.83
N ASN A 97 -9.94 16.98 -15.32
CA ASN A 97 -9.57 16.77 -16.71
C ASN A 97 -9.54 15.28 -17.09
N HIS A 98 -8.99 14.40 -16.25
CA HIS A 98 -8.99 12.96 -16.48
C HIS A 98 -10.41 12.38 -16.55
N VAL A 99 -11.29 12.78 -15.62
CA VAL A 99 -12.69 12.35 -15.61
C VAL A 99 -13.37 12.71 -16.92
N ARG A 100 -13.24 13.96 -17.38
CA ARG A 100 -13.89 14.37 -18.63
C ARG A 100 -13.29 13.66 -19.85
N THR A 101 -11.97 13.52 -19.95
CA THR A 101 -11.34 12.90 -21.13
C THR A 101 -11.61 11.41 -21.22
N GLU A 102 -11.54 10.68 -20.11
CA GLU A 102 -11.79 9.24 -20.09
C GLU A 102 -13.25 8.94 -20.48
N ILE A 103 -14.20 9.61 -19.83
CA ILE A 103 -15.63 9.33 -20.03
C ILE A 103 -16.10 9.78 -21.43
N SER A 104 -15.61 10.94 -21.92
CA SER A 104 -15.96 11.44 -23.26
C SER A 104 -15.43 10.58 -24.39
N SER A 105 -14.42 9.74 -24.16
CA SER A 105 -13.89 8.84 -25.18
C SER A 105 -14.90 7.76 -25.60
N ARG A 106 -15.82 7.38 -24.69
CA ARG A 106 -16.78 6.28 -24.89
C ARG A 106 -18.06 6.43 -24.04
N PRO A 107 -18.81 7.53 -24.17
CA PRO A 107 -19.93 7.83 -23.28
C PRO A 107 -21.01 6.73 -23.25
N SER A 108 -21.25 6.06 -24.38
CA SER A 108 -22.22 4.95 -24.48
C SER A 108 -21.80 3.70 -23.71
N GLU A 109 -20.51 3.41 -23.57
CA GLU A 109 -20.00 2.31 -22.74
C GLU A 109 -20.19 2.62 -21.25
N TYR A 110 -20.04 3.89 -20.88
CA TYR A 110 -20.33 4.41 -19.54
C TYR A 110 -21.84 4.62 -19.27
N GLY A 111 -22.70 4.38 -20.26
CA GLY A 111 -24.16 4.47 -20.11
C GLY A 111 -24.70 5.89 -19.99
N ILE A 112 -23.96 6.89 -20.49
CA ILE A 112 -24.37 8.30 -20.49
C ILE A 112 -24.41 8.86 -21.93
N LYS A 113 -25.12 9.96 -22.14
CA LYS A 113 -25.12 10.67 -23.43
C LYS A 113 -23.97 11.67 -23.49
N ALA A 114 -23.34 11.79 -24.65
CA ALA A 114 -22.26 12.76 -24.88
C ALA A 114 -22.72 14.21 -24.59
N SER A 115 -23.95 14.58 -24.98
CA SER A 115 -24.54 15.90 -24.71
C SER A 115 -24.63 16.23 -23.22
N ASP A 116 -24.97 15.22 -22.41
CA ASP A 116 -25.15 15.38 -20.97
C ASP A 116 -23.80 15.58 -20.29
N LEU A 117 -22.76 14.89 -20.77
CA LEU A 117 -21.39 15.12 -20.31
C LEU A 117 -20.89 16.52 -20.69
N VAL A 118 -21.09 16.95 -21.95
CA VAL A 118 -20.65 18.27 -22.45
C VAL A 118 -21.24 19.39 -21.60
N SER A 119 -22.55 19.37 -21.38
CA SER A 119 -23.22 20.39 -20.56
C SER A 119 -22.74 20.44 -19.10
N LYS A 120 -22.28 19.31 -18.54
CA LYS A 120 -21.87 19.22 -17.13
C LYS A 120 -20.40 19.60 -16.91
N ILE A 121 -19.46 19.01 -17.66
CA ILE A 121 -18.02 19.09 -17.34
C ILE A 121 -17.17 19.76 -18.43
N PHE A 122 -17.77 20.19 -19.53
CA PHE A 122 -17.11 20.99 -20.59
C PHE A 122 -17.68 22.41 -20.70
N ASN A 123 -18.35 22.90 -19.65
CA ASN A 123 -18.83 24.28 -19.60
C ASN A 123 -17.68 25.29 -19.38
N ASP A 124 -17.96 26.56 -19.65
CA ASP A 124 -16.96 27.64 -19.61
C ASP A 124 -16.28 27.77 -18.24
N GLU A 125 -17.02 27.57 -17.15
CA GLU A 125 -16.48 27.64 -15.79
C GLU A 125 -15.41 26.56 -15.55
N ILE A 126 -15.72 25.31 -15.89
CA ILE A 126 -14.76 24.21 -15.77
C ILE A 126 -13.58 24.41 -16.73
N ASN A 127 -13.84 24.84 -17.97
CA ASN A 127 -12.77 25.09 -18.93
C ASN A 127 -11.80 26.18 -18.44
N GLN A 128 -12.32 27.27 -17.88
CA GLN A 128 -11.52 28.35 -17.32
C GLN A 128 -10.73 27.90 -16.09
N PHE A 129 -11.34 27.09 -15.20
CA PHE A 129 -10.63 26.50 -14.06
C PHE A 129 -9.46 25.65 -14.53
N LEU A 130 -9.67 24.76 -15.50
CA LEU A 130 -8.64 23.88 -16.02
C LEU A 130 -7.51 24.64 -16.74
N GLU A 131 -7.85 25.64 -17.54
CA GLU A 131 -6.86 26.50 -18.22
C GLU A 131 -5.99 27.25 -17.21
N ASN A 132 -6.60 27.83 -16.17
CA ASN A 132 -5.88 28.60 -15.16
C ASN A 132 -5.04 27.70 -14.25
N ALA A 133 -5.59 26.57 -13.79
CA ALA A 133 -4.93 25.68 -12.84
C ALA A 133 -3.80 24.86 -13.48
N MET A 134 -3.98 24.36 -14.71
CA MET A 134 -2.95 23.58 -15.42
C MET A 134 -2.02 24.45 -16.26
N ALA A 135 -1.98 25.76 -16.03
CA ALA A 135 -1.04 26.65 -16.69
C ALA A 135 0.41 26.24 -16.38
N ILE A 136 1.28 26.23 -17.41
CA ILE A 136 2.70 25.84 -17.31
C ILE A 136 3.41 26.56 -16.14
N GLN A 137 3.08 27.84 -15.95
CA GLN A 137 3.65 28.67 -14.89
C GLN A 137 3.41 28.11 -13.48
N ASN A 138 2.24 27.50 -13.21
CA ASN A 138 1.94 26.95 -11.88
C ASN A 138 2.85 25.76 -11.54
N TYR A 139 3.14 24.89 -12.51
CA TYR A 139 4.08 23.78 -12.31
C TYR A 139 5.51 24.30 -12.08
N ASN A 140 5.92 25.35 -12.79
CA ASN A 140 7.22 25.98 -12.58
C ASN A 140 7.31 26.59 -11.17
N GLU A 141 6.27 27.29 -10.71
CA GLU A 141 6.21 27.89 -9.37
C GLU A 141 6.26 26.83 -8.27
N ILE A 142 5.54 25.71 -8.43
CA ILE A 142 5.61 24.57 -7.52
C ILE A 142 7.05 24.03 -7.45
N ALA A 143 7.69 23.79 -8.60
CA ALA A 143 9.07 23.29 -8.65
C ALA A 143 10.08 24.26 -8.01
N ASP A 144 9.91 25.56 -8.22
CA ASP A 144 10.78 26.60 -7.67
C ASP A 144 10.59 26.72 -6.14
N LYS A 145 9.35 26.60 -5.65
CA LYS A 145 9.05 26.58 -4.21
C LYS A 145 9.58 25.35 -3.50
N ILE A 146 9.53 24.17 -4.14
CA ILE A 146 10.14 22.94 -3.60
C ILE A 146 11.63 23.16 -3.34
N VAL A 147 12.35 23.74 -4.31
CA VAL A 147 13.78 24.05 -4.14
C VAL A 147 14.01 25.12 -3.09
N ALA A 148 13.22 26.21 -3.11
CA ALA A 148 13.38 27.31 -2.16
C ALA A 148 13.11 26.90 -0.71
N LYS A 149 12.12 26.01 -0.48
CA LYS A 149 11.77 25.52 0.86
C LYS A 149 12.63 24.34 1.30
N GLY A 150 13.22 23.58 0.37
CA GLY A 150 14.02 22.39 0.66
C GLY A 150 13.21 21.15 1.05
N HIS A 151 11.91 21.12 0.78
CA HIS A 151 11.03 19.98 1.02
C HIS A 151 9.90 19.92 -0.02
N PHE A 152 9.22 18.77 -0.11
CA PHE A 152 8.19 18.49 -1.13
C PHE A 152 6.76 18.74 -0.63
N GLY A 153 6.59 19.61 0.36
CA GLY A 153 5.34 19.82 1.11
C GLY A 153 5.33 19.15 2.49
N ALA A 154 4.48 19.62 3.40
CA ALA A 154 4.38 19.11 4.76
C ALA A 154 3.83 17.66 4.81
N TYR A 155 4.18 16.91 5.84
CA TYR A 155 3.64 15.55 6.02
C TYR A 155 2.23 15.53 6.62
N GLY A 156 1.77 16.63 7.24
CA GLY A 156 0.43 16.72 7.84
C GLY A 156 0.26 15.96 9.15
N LEU A 157 1.35 15.73 9.87
CA LEU A 157 1.41 14.99 11.12
C LEU A 157 1.26 15.93 12.32
N ASP A 158 0.82 15.38 13.45
CA ASP A 158 0.98 16.06 14.74
C ASP A 158 2.41 15.86 15.27
N ASP A 159 2.74 16.54 16.37
CA ASP A 159 4.10 16.56 16.93
C ASP A 159 4.61 15.16 17.32
N ASP A 160 3.73 14.29 17.81
CA ASP A 160 4.09 12.93 18.20
C ASP A 160 4.47 12.10 16.96
N HIS A 161 3.61 12.07 15.94
CA HIS A 161 3.88 11.34 14.70
C HIS A 161 5.08 11.93 13.92
N GLU A 162 5.30 13.23 14.02
CA GLU A 162 6.47 13.91 13.43
C GLU A 162 7.78 13.45 14.10
N MET A 163 7.78 13.30 15.42
CA MET A 163 8.92 12.75 16.17
C MET A 163 9.20 11.29 15.78
N PHE A 164 8.14 10.48 15.60
CA PHE A 164 8.27 9.14 15.03
C PHE A 164 8.90 9.19 13.63
N ARG A 165 8.40 10.04 12.73
CA ARG A 165 8.96 10.19 11.38
C ARG A 165 10.46 10.51 11.43
N GLU A 166 10.86 11.52 12.18
CA GLU A 166 12.26 11.95 12.25
C GLU A 166 13.19 10.86 12.78
N THR A 167 12.70 10.04 13.71
CA THR A 167 13.46 8.90 14.25
C THR A 167 13.72 7.85 13.16
N PHE A 168 12.69 7.45 12.43
CA PHE A 168 12.82 6.44 11.38
C PHE A 168 13.46 6.97 10.10
N LYS A 169 13.33 8.26 9.81
CA LYS A 169 14.06 8.94 8.74
C LYS A 169 15.56 8.85 8.98
N LYS A 170 16.04 9.16 10.19
CA LYS A 170 17.46 9.03 10.55
C LYS A 170 17.93 7.59 10.44
N PHE A 171 17.15 6.63 10.94
CA PHE A 171 17.50 5.21 10.79
C PHE A 171 17.57 4.79 9.30
N ALA A 172 16.64 5.26 8.47
CA ALA A 172 16.66 5.00 7.05
C ALA A 172 17.91 5.58 6.38
N GLU A 173 18.31 6.81 6.72
CA GLU A 173 19.47 7.51 6.16
C GLU A 173 20.81 6.91 6.63
N ASP A 174 20.94 6.65 7.93
CA ASP A 174 22.21 6.27 8.56
C ASP A 174 22.48 4.76 8.50
N VAL A 175 21.42 3.93 8.50
CA VAL A 175 21.54 2.46 8.58
C VAL A 175 21.05 1.79 7.31
N VAL A 176 19.88 2.15 6.77
CA VAL A 176 19.29 1.39 5.66
C VAL A 176 19.91 1.75 4.30
N MET A 177 19.94 3.05 3.94
CA MET A 177 20.41 3.52 2.64
C MET A 177 21.84 3.06 2.29
N PRO A 178 22.82 3.05 3.22
CA PRO A 178 24.17 2.57 2.92
C PRO A 178 24.24 1.13 2.40
N HIS A 179 23.26 0.28 2.74
CA HIS A 179 23.22 -1.12 2.32
C HIS A 179 22.38 -1.37 1.05
N ALA A 180 21.48 -0.46 0.69
CA ALA A 180 20.44 -0.71 -0.31
C ALA A 180 21.00 -1.12 -1.69
N GLU A 181 22.00 -0.40 -2.21
CA GLU A 181 22.63 -0.74 -3.50
C GLU A 181 23.34 -2.09 -3.42
N HIS A 182 24.13 -2.32 -2.37
CA HIS A 182 24.93 -3.53 -2.22
C HIS A 182 24.05 -4.77 -2.21
N VAL A 183 23.00 -4.76 -1.38
CA VAL A 183 22.05 -5.88 -1.28
C VAL A 183 21.36 -6.14 -2.62
N HIS A 184 20.97 -5.09 -3.34
CA HIS A 184 20.34 -5.25 -4.64
C HIS A 184 21.28 -5.88 -5.67
N ARG A 185 22.54 -5.41 -5.75
CA ARG A 185 23.50 -5.83 -6.78
C ARG A 185 24.06 -7.24 -6.57
N HIS A 186 24.16 -7.68 -5.31
CA HIS A 186 24.72 -8.99 -4.96
C HIS A 186 23.65 -10.04 -4.65
N ASP A 187 22.37 -9.67 -4.70
CA ASP A 187 21.25 -10.55 -4.33
C ASP A 187 21.34 -11.07 -2.88
N ASP A 188 21.87 -10.23 -1.99
CA ASP A 188 22.10 -10.60 -0.60
C ASP A 188 20.80 -10.57 0.23
N ILE A 189 20.90 -11.18 1.41
CA ILE A 189 19.88 -11.06 2.46
C ILE A 189 19.99 -9.72 3.19
N ILE A 190 19.01 -9.43 4.04
CA ILE A 190 19.02 -8.22 4.86
C ILE A 190 20.18 -8.27 5.88
N PRO A 191 21.01 -7.23 5.97
CA PRO A 191 22.03 -7.11 7.01
C PRO A 191 21.45 -7.15 8.43
N GLU A 192 22.18 -7.76 9.36
CA GLU A 192 21.77 -7.84 10.76
C GLU A 192 21.65 -6.45 11.40
N ASP A 193 22.46 -5.48 10.99
CA ASP A 193 22.38 -4.09 11.48
C ASP A 193 20.98 -3.49 11.28
N ILE A 194 20.29 -3.86 10.19
CA ILE A 194 18.92 -3.41 9.93
C ILE A 194 17.92 -4.18 10.79
N ILE A 195 17.99 -5.51 10.80
CA ILE A 195 17.04 -6.34 11.58
C ILE A 195 17.19 -6.06 13.08
N GLY A 196 18.41 -6.09 13.59
CA GLY A 196 18.76 -5.77 14.97
C GLY A 196 18.35 -4.35 15.36
N GLY A 197 18.68 -3.36 14.54
CA GLY A 197 18.26 -1.98 14.79
C GLY A 197 16.73 -1.82 14.86
N LEU A 198 15.99 -2.47 13.97
CA LEU A 198 14.52 -2.46 14.01
C LEU A 198 13.95 -3.20 15.23
N LYS A 199 14.63 -4.24 15.74
CA LYS A 199 14.26 -4.90 17.01
C LYS A 199 14.49 -3.98 18.20
N ASP A 200 15.65 -3.33 18.27
CA ASP A 200 16.02 -2.43 19.37
C ASP A 200 15.08 -1.22 19.44
N MET A 201 14.59 -0.74 18.29
CA MET A 201 13.59 0.32 18.19
C MET A 201 12.14 -0.16 18.47
N GLY A 202 11.91 -1.45 18.70
CA GLY A 202 10.58 -2.03 18.92
C GLY A 202 9.67 -2.03 17.68
N CYS A 203 10.25 -1.91 16.47
CA CYS A 203 9.51 -1.66 15.23
C CYS A 203 8.56 -2.82 14.84
N PHE A 204 8.91 -4.05 15.21
CA PHE A 204 8.05 -5.23 14.97
C PHE A 204 6.79 -5.24 15.86
N GLY A 205 6.77 -4.46 16.94
CA GLY A 205 5.65 -4.28 17.87
C GLY A 205 4.72 -3.10 17.58
N LEU A 206 4.91 -2.36 16.47
CA LEU A 206 4.14 -1.13 16.18
C LEU A 206 2.62 -1.31 16.10
N CYS A 207 2.15 -2.50 15.74
CA CYS A 207 0.74 -2.85 15.60
C CYS A 207 0.25 -3.83 16.68
N ILE A 208 1.07 -4.05 17.71
CA ILE A 208 0.78 -4.96 18.81
C ILE A 208 0.47 -4.12 20.05
N PRO A 209 -0.62 -4.40 20.79
CA PRO A 209 -0.95 -3.64 21.99
C PRO A 209 0.17 -3.68 23.04
N GLU A 210 0.35 -2.60 23.80
CA GLU A 210 1.34 -2.53 24.89
C GLU A 210 1.16 -3.65 25.93
N SER A 211 -0.07 -4.11 26.17
CA SER A 211 -0.34 -5.26 27.06
C SER A 211 0.32 -6.57 26.62
N TYR A 212 0.70 -6.66 25.34
CA TYR A 212 1.47 -7.76 24.78
C TYR A 212 2.92 -7.34 24.45
N GLY A 213 3.42 -6.24 25.01
CA GLY A 213 4.80 -5.78 24.81
C GLY A 213 5.07 -5.05 23.49
N GLY A 214 4.04 -4.63 22.77
CA GLY A 214 4.17 -3.75 21.61
C GLY A 214 4.12 -2.26 21.96
N ILE A 215 3.96 -1.41 20.93
CA ILE A 215 3.93 0.06 21.05
C ILE A 215 2.53 0.62 20.78
N GLN A 216 1.64 -0.17 20.18
CA GLN A 216 0.29 0.30 19.88
C GLN A 216 -0.48 0.53 21.19
N PRO A 217 -1.15 1.68 21.37
CA PRO A 217 -2.01 1.91 22.52
C PRO A 217 -3.03 0.78 22.71
N ASN A 218 -3.29 0.41 23.98
CA ASN A 218 -4.23 -0.66 24.30
C ASN A 218 -5.69 -0.29 23.97
N ASP A 219 -6.01 1.01 23.98
CA ASP A 219 -7.37 1.53 23.88
C ASP A 219 -7.78 1.91 22.45
N LYS A 220 -6.82 2.10 21.54
CA LYS A 220 -7.07 2.41 20.14
C LYS A 220 -5.98 1.89 19.19
N PRO A 221 -6.33 1.50 17.95
CA PRO A 221 -5.35 1.32 16.89
C PRO A 221 -4.62 2.63 16.56
N ASP A 222 -3.40 2.50 16.04
CA ASP A 222 -2.62 3.61 15.51
C ASP A 222 -2.05 3.23 14.14
N ASN A 223 -2.91 3.24 13.12
CA ASN A 223 -2.48 2.93 11.76
C ASN A 223 -1.60 4.06 11.18
N LEU A 224 -1.68 5.30 11.70
CA LEU A 224 -0.92 6.42 11.16
C LEU A 224 0.57 6.29 11.47
N SER A 225 0.93 5.99 12.73
CA SER A 225 2.32 5.64 13.09
C SER A 225 2.86 4.54 12.20
N MET A 226 2.04 3.51 11.92
CA MET A 226 2.44 2.42 11.05
C MET A 226 2.79 2.88 9.62
N LEU A 227 2.00 3.81 9.04
CA LEU A 227 2.28 4.35 7.71
C LEU A 227 3.56 5.17 7.69
N VAL A 228 3.72 6.07 8.66
CA VAL A 228 4.88 6.97 8.74
C VAL A 228 6.18 6.18 8.81
N VAL A 229 6.23 5.16 9.67
CA VAL A 229 7.41 4.29 9.78
C VAL A 229 7.65 3.49 8.51
N THR A 230 6.59 2.91 7.94
CA THR A 230 6.68 2.14 6.69
C THR A 230 7.21 2.98 5.54
N GLU A 231 6.77 4.24 5.45
CA GLU A 231 7.18 5.18 4.42
C GLU A 231 8.67 5.52 4.53
N GLU A 232 9.15 5.93 5.69
CA GLU A 232 10.56 6.31 5.89
C GLU A 232 11.51 5.12 5.67
N LEU A 233 11.15 3.93 6.17
CA LEU A 233 11.95 2.73 5.92
C LEU A 233 11.93 2.31 4.45
N SER A 234 10.83 2.55 3.73
CA SER A 234 10.75 2.26 2.29
C SER A 234 11.52 3.26 1.44
N ARG A 235 11.61 4.52 1.89
CA ARG A 235 12.48 5.55 1.33
C ARG A 235 13.95 5.13 1.44
N GLY A 236 14.36 4.53 2.57
CA GLY A 236 15.70 3.96 2.73
C GLY A 236 15.93 2.70 1.90
N GLY A 237 14.97 1.77 1.91
CA GLY A 237 15.06 0.53 1.16
C GLY A 237 13.83 -0.37 1.33
N LEU A 238 12.94 -0.36 0.33
CA LEU A 238 11.70 -1.16 0.32
C LEU A 238 11.89 -2.64 0.68
N GLY A 239 12.83 -3.33 0.02
CA GLY A 239 13.03 -4.77 0.15
C GLY A 239 13.80 -5.20 1.40
N ILE A 240 14.59 -4.28 1.97
CA ILE A 240 15.48 -4.56 3.10
C ILE A 240 14.99 -4.01 4.44
N ALA A 241 14.10 -3.01 4.42
CA ALA A 241 13.56 -2.41 5.65
C ALA A 241 12.05 -2.20 5.53
N GLY A 242 11.60 -1.42 4.54
CA GLY A 242 10.22 -0.93 4.43
C GLY A 242 9.13 -1.99 4.49
N SER A 243 9.40 -3.21 4.01
CA SER A 243 8.40 -4.28 4.03
C SER A 243 8.61 -5.35 5.11
N LEU A 244 9.64 -5.25 5.97
CA LEU A 244 9.86 -6.18 7.09
C LEU A 244 8.69 -6.19 8.08
N ILE A 245 8.25 -5.00 8.50
CA ILE A 245 7.24 -4.82 9.55
C ILE A 245 5.81 -5.06 9.09
N THR A 246 5.57 -5.20 7.79
CA THR A 246 4.25 -5.61 7.26
C THR A 246 3.95 -7.08 7.60
N ARG A 247 4.96 -7.93 7.81
CA ARG A 247 4.77 -9.35 8.13
C ARG A 247 4.19 -9.56 9.52
N PRO A 248 4.81 -9.07 10.61
CA PRO A 248 4.23 -9.18 11.95
C PRO A 248 2.86 -8.49 12.01
N GLU A 249 2.63 -7.40 11.27
CA GLU A 249 1.31 -6.73 11.23
C GLU A 249 0.19 -7.64 10.71
N ILE A 250 0.40 -8.34 9.60
CA ILE A 250 -0.61 -9.24 9.05
C ILE A 250 -0.92 -10.37 10.04
N MET A 251 0.13 -10.92 10.67
CA MET A 251 -0.02 -12.02 11.63
C MET A 251 -0.66 -11.58 12.95
N SER A 252 -0.25 -10.43 13.49
CA SER A 252 -0.78 -9.89 14.74
C SER A 252 -2.25 -9.51 14.60
N LYS A 253 -2.66 -8.88 13.49
CA LYS A 253 -4.07 -8.58 13.23
C LYS A 253 -4.93 -9.84 13.15
N ALA A 254 -4.44 -10.92 12.54
CA ALA A 254 -5.13 -12.21 12.54
C ALA A 254 -5.24 -12.82 13.95
N LEU A 255 -4.16 -12.77 14.74
CA LEU A 255 -4.13 -13.23 16.14
C LEU A 255 -5.08 -12.44 17.04
N LEU A 256 -5.06 -11.11 16.95
CA LEU A 256 -5.95 -10.22 17.72
C LEU A 256 -7.42 -10.51 17.40
N LYS A 257 -7.73 -10.75 16.12
CA LYS A 257 -9.07 -11.02 15.63
C LYS A 257 -9.61 -12.40 16.01
N GLY A 258 -8.78 -13.43 15.85
CA GLY A 258 -9.24 -14.83 15.85
C GLY A 258 -8.53 -15.74 16.83
N GLY A 259 -7.43 -15.32 17.46
CA GLY A 259 -6.66 -16.14 18.38
C GLY A 259 -7.35 -16.33 19.73
N THR A 260 -7.10 -17.48 20.36
CA THR A 260 -7.44 -17.69 21.78
C THR A 260 -6.58 -16.80 22.67
N GLN A 261 -6.94 -16.66 23.95
CA GLN A 261 -6.14 -15.86 24.87
C GLN A 261 -4.73 -16.45 25.03
N GLU A 262 -4.61 -17.77 25.13
CA GLU A 262 -3.33 -18.48 25.23
C GLU A 262 -2.46 -18.25 23.99
N GLN A 263 -3.06 -18.20 22.79
CA GLN A 263 -2.35 -17.87 21.56
C GLN A 263 -1.87 -16.43 21.53
N LYS A 264 -2.69 -15.49 22.01
CA LYS A 264 -2.33 -14.07 22.08
C LYS A 264 -1.18 -13.85 23.07
N ASP A 265 -1.30 -14.39 24.28
CA ASP A 265 -0.29 -14.30 25.33
C ASP A 265 1.03 -14.96 24.91
N LYS A 266 0.97 -16.05 24.13
CA LYS A 266 2.16 -16.73 23.59
C LYS A 266 2.81 -15.95 22.45
N TRP A 267 2.06 -15.58 21.43
CA TRP A 267 2.64 -15.17 20.14
C TRP A 267 2.86 -13.67 20.00
N LEU A 268 1.96 -12.84 20.53
CA LEU A 268 2.05 -11.38 20.33
C LEU A 268 3.32 -10.80 20.96
N PRO A 269 3.75 -11.16 22.19
CA PRO A 269 5.01 -10.68 22.75
C PRO A 269 6.23 -11.08 21.92
N LEU A 270 6.26 -12.32 21.42
CA LEU A 270 7.38 -12.82 20.62
C LEU A 270 7.47 -12.16 19.24
N LEU A 271 6.33 -11.77 18.67
CA LEU A 271 6.27 -10.97 17.45
C LEU A 271 6.72 -9.53 17.71
N ALA A 272 6.32 -8.94 18.83
CA ALA A 272 6.65 -7.56 19.18
C ALA A 272 8.15 -7.35 19.36
N THR A 273 8.83 -8.30 20.01
CA THR A 273 10.30 -8.27 20.20
C THR A 273 11.09 -8.69 18.96
N GLY A 274 10.43 -9.27 17.96
CA GLY A 274 11.11 -9.88 16.81
C GLY A 274 11.89 -11.16 17.15
N GLU A 275 11.64 -11.78 18.31
CA GLU A 275 12.14 -13.14 18.60
C GLU A 275 11.54 -14.14 17.60
N LYS A 276 10.23 -13.98 17.32
CA LYS A 276 9.57 -14.67 16.22
C LYS A 276 9.42 -13.75 15.01
N MET A 277 10.08 -14.14 13.93
CA MET A 277 10.02 -13.46 12.65
C MET A 277 8.92 -14.11 11.80
N ALA A 278 7.95 -13.29 11.41
CA ALA A 278 6.74 -13.75 10.73
C ALA A 278 6.94 -13.99 9.22
N GLY A 279 6.46 -15.14 8.74
CA GLY A 279 6.28 -15.44 7.31
C GLY A 279 4.80 -15.66 7.00
N ILE A 280 4.31 -15.16 5.86
CA ILE A 280 2.88 -15.25 5.49
C ILE A 280 2.74 -16.16 4.25
N MET A 281 2.03 -17.28 4.42
CA MET A 281 1.92 -18.36 3.43
C MET A 281 0.48 -18.51 2.96
N VAL A 282 0.09 -17.71 1.97
CA VAL A 282 -1.27 -17.71 1.42
C VAL A 282 -1.28 -18.23 -0.01
N THR A 283 -0.52 -17.59 -0.89
CA THR A 283 -0.52 -17.82 -2.32
C THR A 283 0.03 -19.20 -2.69
N GLU A 284 -0.57 -19.80 -3.71
CA GLU A 284 -0.20 -21.07 -4.31
C GLU A 284 0.05 -20.88 -5.81
N PRO A 285 0.76 -21.80 -6.49
CA PRO A 285 1.06 -21.67 -7.92
C PRO A 285 -0.15 -21.34 -8.80
N ASN A 286 -1.31 -21.90 -8.47
CA ASN A 286 -2.56 -21.69 -9.21
C ASN A 286 -3.57 -20.77 -8.50
N TYR A 287 -3.25 -20.27 -7.29
CA TYR A 287 -4.18 -19.47 -6.48
C TYR A 287 -3.48 -18.23 -5.90
N GLY A 288 -3.67 -17.09 -6.56
CA GLY A 288 -3.24 -15.77 -6.10
C GLY A 288 -4.43 -14.86 -5.82
N SER A 289 -5.06 -14.32 -6.86
CA SER A 289 -6.24 -13.46 -6.74
C SER A 289 -7.46 -14.20 -6.17
N ASP A 290 -7.66 -15.46 -6.56
CA ASP A 290 -8.71 -16.34 -6.03
C ASP A 290 -8.25 -17.09 -4.77
N VAL A 291 -8.01 -16.33 -3.70
CA VAL A 291 -7.53 -16.87 -2.41
C VAL A 291 -8.50 -17.90 -1.82
N ALA A 292 -9.80 -17.81 -2.12
CA ALA A 292 -10.77 -18.79 -1.63
C ALA A 292 -10.56 -20.20 -2.22
N GLY A 293 -9.88 -20.27 -3.37
CA GLY A 293 -9.58 -21.50 -4.11
C GLY A 293 -8.37 -22.28 -3.60
N VAL A 294 -7.59 -21.76 -2.64
CA VAL A 294 -6.38 -22.42 -2.14
C VAL A 294 -6.60 -23.90 -1.78
N SER A 295 -5.59 -24.71 -2.07
CA SER A 295 -5.65 -26.17 -2.17
C SER A 295 -4.66 -26.90 -1.25
N VAL A 296 -3.63 -26.23 -0.72
CA VAL A 296 -2.73 -26.78 0.31
C VAL A 296 -3.58 -27.29 1.46
N THR A 297 -3.40 -28.57 1.79
CA THR A 297 -4.25 -29.27 2.77
C THR A 297 -3.59 -29.32 4.14
N ALA A 298 -4.39 -29.32 5.18
CA ALA A 298 -4.01 -29.69 6.53
C ALA A 298 -4.97 -30.77 7.02
N LYS A 299 -4.48 -32.01 7.15
CA LYS A 299 -5.29 -33.16 7.58
C LYS A 299 -5.13 -33.40 9.08
N PRO A 300 -6.19 -33.78 9.81
CA PRO A 300 -6.06 -34.16 11.21
C PRO A 300 -5.05 -35.30 11.42
N ALA A 301 -4.24 -35.18 12.44
CA ALA A 301 -3.29 -36.18 12.92
C ALA A 301 -3.33 -36.25 14.45
N ASN A 302 -2.67 -37.23 15.04
CA ASN A 302 -2.62 -37.35 16.50
C ASN A 302 -1.96 -36.10 17.10
N GLY A 303 -2.70 -35.34 17.92
CA GLY A 303 -2.21 -34.11 18.56
C GLY A 303 -2.11 -32.88 17.65
N GLY A 304 -2.60 -32.92 16.40
CA GLY A 304 -2.49 -31.77 15.51
C GLY A 304 -2.89 -32.01 14.06
N TRP A 305 -2.12 -31.41 13.16
CA TRP A 305 -2.40 -31.30 11.74
C TRP A 305 -1.17 -31.65 10.92
N VAL A 306 -1.36 -32.28 9.76
CA VAL A 306 -0.29 -32.57 8.81
C VAL A 306 -0.57 -31.82 7.52
N ILE A 307 0.34 -30.90 7.18
CA ILE A 307 0.26 -30.02 6.01
C ILE A 307 0.93 -30.68 4.81
N ASN A 308 0.26 -30.62 3.65
CA ASN A 308 0.80 -31.07 2.38
C ASN A 308 0.45 -30.08 1.26
N GLY A 309 1.44 -29.76 0.43
CA GLY A 309 1.28 -28.96 -0.79
C GLY A 309 2.37 -27.90 -0.95
N VAL A 310 2.16 -26.99 -1.90
CA VAL A 310 3.15 -25.97 -2.27
C VAL A 310 2.55 -24.58 -2.16
N LYS A 311 3.23 -23.70 -1.44
CA LYS A 311 3.00 -22.25 -1.40
C LYS A 311 4.04 -21.56 -2.26
N THR A 312 3.72 -20.38 -2.78
CA THR A 312 4.63 -19.60 -3.61
C THR A 312 4.49 -18.11 -3.34
N TRP A 313 5.45 -17.31 -3.80
CA TRP A 313 5.58 -15.89 -3.47
C TRP A 313 5.65 -15.62 -1.96
N CYS A 314 6.23 -16.56 -1.22
CA CYS A 314 6.35 -16.54 0.23
C CYS A 314 7.50 -15.63 0.66
N THR A 315 7.25 -14.32 0.70
CA THR A 315 8.27 -13.35 1.11
C THR A 315 8.81 -13.67 2.51
N PHE A 316 10.13 -13.60 2.67
CA PHE A 316 10.84 -13.78 3.94
C PHE A 316 10.77 -15.19 4.54
N ALA A 317 10.33 -16.20 3.77
CA ALA A 317 10.16 -17.57 4.27
C ALA A 317 11.45 -18.21 4.80
N GLY A 318 12.61 -17.89 4.22
CA GLY A 318 13.91 -18.37 4.70
C GLY A 318 14.17 -17.96 6.15
N TYR A 319 14.18 -16.65 6.41
CA TYR A 319 14.53 -16.10 7.71
C TYR A 319 13.39 -16.21 8.74
N ALA A 320 12.12 -16.23 8.31
CA ALA A 320 10.97 -16.37 9.20
C ALA A 320 11.00 -17.70 9.97
N ASN A 321 10.72 -17.66 11.27
CA ASN A 321 10.70 -18.84 12.15
C ASN A 321 9.30 -19.13 12.73
N LEU A 322 8.31 -18.29 12.41
CA LEU A 322 6.89 -18.50 12.64
C LEU A 322 6.12 -18.20 11.35
N LEU A 323 5.40 -19.18 10.83
CA LEU A 323 4.70 -19.10 9.55
C LEU A 323 3.19 -19.11 9.79
N LEU A 324 2.49 -18.10 9.27
CA LEU A 324 1.03 -18.11 9.16
C LEU A 324 0.67 -18.79 7.85
N ILE A 325 0.03 -19.95 7.93
CA ILE A 325 -0.33 -20.77 6.76
C ILE A 325 -1.84 -20.81 6.59
N LEU A 326 -2.35 -20.24 5.51
CA LEU A 326 -3.74 -20.43 5.10
C LEU A 326 -3.86 -21.74 4.32
N CYS A 327 -4.59 -22.71 4.86
CA CYS A 327 -4.72 -24.04 4.31
C CYS A 327 -6.14 -24.58 4.42
N ARG A 328 -6.46 -25.59 3.62
CA ARG A 328 -7.74 -26.28 3.62
C ARG A 328 -7.76 -27.39 4.67
N THR A 329 -8.58 -27.22 5.70
CA THR A 329 -8.82 -28.25 6.73
C THR A 329 -10.08 -29.08 6.43
N GLU A 330 -10.98 -28.54 5.60
CA GLU A 330 -12.20 -29.24 5.20
C GLU A 330 -12.05 -29.91 3.83
N SER A 331 -12.41 -31.19 3.75
CA SER A 331 -12.35 -31.96 2.50
C SER A 331 -13.47 -31.61 1.52
N ASP A 332 -14.56 -30.99 1.96
CA ASP A 332 -15.67 -30.60 1.09
C ASP A 332 -15.31 -29.34 0.27
N PRO A 333 -15.13 -29.45 -1.06
CA PRO A 333 -14.82 -28.31 -1.91
C PRO A 333 -15.96 -27.29 -1.99
N SER A 334 -17.21 -27.69 -1.68
CA SER A 334 -18.38 -26.81 -1.72
C SER A 334 -18.32 -25.67 -0.70
N LEU A 335 -17.54 -25.86 0.37
CA LEU A 335 -17.35 -24.86 1.43
C LEU A 335 -16.54 -23.64 0.98
N LYS A 336 -15.81 -23.73 -0.14
CA LYS A 336 -14.97 -22.64 -0.68
C LYS A 336 -14.09 -22.03 0.41
N HIS A 337 -14.26 -20.74 0.71
CA HIS A 337 -13.52 -20.01 1.73
C HIS A 337 -13.82 -20.45 3.16
N LYS A 338 -14.98 -21.07 3.42
CA LYS A 338 -15.33 -21.65 4.73
C LYS A 338 -14.63 -22.97 5.01
N GLY A 339 -13.95 -23.55 4.02
CA GLY A 339 -13.12 -24.73 4.19
C GLY A 339 -11.68 -24.43 4.63
N LEU A 340 -11.36 -23.14 4.83
CA LEU A 340 -10.00 -22.66 5.07
C LEU A 340 -9.78 -22.31 6.55
N SER A 341 -8.62 -22.69 7.06
CA SER A 341 -8.15 -22.40 8.42
C SER A 341 -6.74 -21.80 8.37
N ILE A 342 -6.32 -21.19 9.46
CA ILE A 342 -4.95 -20.71 9.64
C ILE A 342 -4.23 -21.60 10.65
N LEU A 343 -3.05 -22.08 10.27
CA LEU A 343 -2.11 -22.77 11.16
C LEU A 343 -0.86 -21.91 11.37
N LEU A 344 -0.39 -21.85 12.62
CA LEU A 344 0.87 -21.21 13.00
C LEU A 344 1.98 -22.26 13.10
N ALA A 345 2.83 -22.33 12.09
CA ALA A 345 3.88 -23.34 12.00
C ALA A 345 5.24 -22.75 12.37
N GLU A 346 5.92 -23.32 13.35
CA GLU A 346 7.30 -22.95 13.66
C GLU A 346 8.29 -23.71 12.78
N LYS A 347 9.43 -23.08 12.47
CA LYS A 347 10.60 -23.74 11.88
C LYS A 347 11.88 -23.01 12.30
N PRO A 348 13.07 -23.62 12.18
CA PRO A 348 14.32 -22.88 12.32
C PRO A 348 14.44 -21.74 11.29
N SER A 349 15.15 -20.68 11.67
CA SER A 349 15.51 -19.59 10.75
C SER A 349 16.67 -20.04 9.86
N PHE A 350 16.57 -19.75 8.56
CA PHE A 350 17.61 -20.06 7.58
C PHE A 350 17.97 -18.78 6.81
N PRO A 351 19.15 -18.19 7.06
CA PRO A 351 19.67 -17.12 6.22
C PRO A 351 20.15 -17.73 4.90
N GLY A 352 19.53 -17.33 3.79
CA GLY A 352 19.93 -17.76 2.45
C GLY A 352 18.77 -17.89 1.48
N HIS A 353 19.07 -18.42 0.29
CA HIS A 353 18.11 -18.59 -0.80
C HIS A 353 17.44 -19.95 -0.82
N GLU A 354 17.93 -20.91 -0.05
CA GLU A 354 17.36 -22.25 0.01
C GLU A 354 17.38 -22.76 1.45
N PHE A 355 16.36 -23.53 1.82
CA PHE A 355 16.33 -24.23 3.11
C PHE A 355 15.60 -25.56 2.99
N THR A 356 16.01 -26.50 3.83
CA THR A 356 15.33 -27.78 4.06
C THR A 356 15.35 -28.05 5.55
N TYR A 357 14.19 -28.35 6.12
CA TYR A 357 14.07 -28.76 7.52
C TYR A 357 13.17 -29.99 7.62
N THR A 358 13.68 -31.01 8.28
CA THR A 358 12.94 -32.23 8.63
C THR A 358 12.70 -32.24 10.13
N GLN A 359 11.45 -32.33 10.52
CA GLN A 359 11.03 -32.47 11.92
C GLN A 359 11.51 -33.81 12.47
N PRO A 360 11.77 -33.93 13.78
CA PRO A 360 12.18 -35.18 14.41
C PRO A 360 11.27 -36.37 14.07
N GLU A 361 9.98 -36.12 13.84
CA GLU A 361 8.94 -37.10 13.54
C GLU A 361 8.80 -37.44 12.04
N GLY A 362 9.61 -36.84 11.15
CA GLY A 362 9.72 -37.21 9.74
C GLY A 362 9.02 -36.29 8.72
N GLY A 363 8.25 -35.29 9.15
CA GLY A 363 7.67 -34.26 8.28
C GLY A 363 8.72 -33.26 7.78
N LYS A 364 8.54 -32.71 6.58
CA LYS A 364 9.55 -31.88 5.90
C LYS A 364 8.97 -30.58 5.34
N ILE A 365 9.75 -29.51 5.45
CA ILE A 365 9.51 -28.25 4.75
C ILE A 365 10.77 -27.88 3.96
N GLU A 366 10.58 -27.46 2.72
CA GLU A 366 11.67 -26.94 1.88
C GLU A 366 11.26 -25.61 1.27
N GLY A 367 12.23 -24.73 1.05
CA GLY A 367 11.98 -23.48 0.35
C GLY A 367 13.13 -23.11 -0.56
N LYS A 368 12.78 -22.51 -1.70
CA LYS A 368 13.73 -21.99 -2.68
C LYS A 368 13.30 -20.59 -3.12
N ALA A 369 14.23 -19.64 -3.06
CA ALA A 369 14.02 -18.27 -3.48
C ALA A 369 13.75 -18.22 -4.98
N ILE A 370 12.76 -17.42 -5.35
CA ILE A 370 12.34 -17.13 -6.72
C ILE A 370 13.14 -15.92 -7.18
N GLY A 371 13.81 -16.02 -8.33
CA GLY A 371 14.51 -14.89 -8.94
C GLY A 371 13.53 -13.79 -9.35
N THR A 372 13.69 -12.58 -8.81
CA THR A 372 12.82 -11.41 -9.06
C THR A 372 13.59 -10.27 -9.74
N ILE A 373 12.91 -9.41 -10.50
CA ILE A 373 13.53 -8.23 -11.14
C ILE A 373 14.06 -7.19 -10.14
N GLY A 374 13.55 -7.22 -8.90
CA GLY A 374 13.92 -6.34 -7.80
C GLY A 374 13.50 -6.97 -6.48
N TYR A 375 13.33 -6.18 -5.42
CA TYR A 375 12.89 -6.67 -4.11
C TYR A 375 13.83 -7.75 -3.52
N ARG A 376 15.11 -7.38 -3.35
CA ARG A 376 16.16 -8.22 -2.74
C ARG A 376 16.23 -7.99 -1.23
N GLY A 377 16.92 -8.87 -0.48
CA GLY A 377 16.99 -8.85 0.98
C GLY A 377 16.11 -9.93 1.62
N MET A 378 14.78 -9.75 1.60
CA MET A 378 13.88 -10.76 2.15
C MET A 378 13.75 -12.00 1.26
N HIS A 379 13.83 -11.79 -0.06
CA HIS A 379 13.45 -12.72 -1.12
C HIS A 379 12.01 -13.26 -0.99
N SER A 380 11.51 -13.86 -2.06
CA SER A 380 10.24 -14.56 -2.08
C SER A 380 10.47 -16.01 -2.45
N PHE A 381 9.85 -16.94 -1.74
CA PHE A 381 10.15 -18.36 -1.87
C PHE A 381 8.96 -19.12 -2.48
N GLU A 382 9.26 -20.18 -3.22
CA GLU A 382 8.39 -21.35 -3.29
C GLU A 382 8.68 -22.21 -2.05
N VAL A 383 7.64 -22.66 -1.35
CA VAL A 383 7.74 -23.43 -0.11
C VAL A 383 6.90 -24.68 -0.23
N SER A 384 7.53 -25.86 -0.15
CA SER A 384 6.85 -27.15 -0.15
C SER A 384 6.72 -27.70 1.27
N PHE A 385 5.56 -28.27 1.55
CA PHE A 385 5.29 -29.01 2.78
C PHE A 385 5.01 -30.47 2.39
N ASP A 386 5.80 -31.39 2.95
CA ASP A 386 5.62 -32.83 2.83
C ASP A 386 5.43 -33.41 4.22
N ASN A 387 4.17 -33.76 4.52
CA ASN A 387 3.75 -34.26 5.82
C ASN A 387 4.22 -33.41 7.01
N TYR A 388 4.23 -32.08 6.87
CA TYR A 388 4.71 -31.17 7.90
C TYR A 388 3.70 -31.07 9.06
N PHE A 389 4.11 -31.48 10.26
CA PHE A 389 3.25 -31.51 11.43
C PHE A 389 3.14 -30.13 12.11
N VAL A 390 1.92 -29.75 12.50
CA VAL A 390 1.62 -28.57 13.30
C VAL A 390 0.73 -28.97 14.48
N PRO A 391 1.09 -28.64 15.74
CA PRO A 391 0.28 -28.98 16.91
C PRO A 391 -1.14 -28.40 16.88
N ALA A 392 -2.08 -29.06 17.54
CA ALA A 392 -3.49 -28.64 17.57
C ALA A 392 -3.67 -27.24 18.17
N GLU A 393 -2.89 -26.87 19.18
CA GLU A 393 -2.92 -25.54 19.81
C GLU A 393 -2.49 -24.41 18.87
N ASN A 394 -1.88 -24.73 17.73
CA ASN A 394 -1.45 -23.76 16.72
C ASN A 394 -2.49 -23.57 15.59
N LEU A 395 -3.65 -24.23 15.65
CA LEU A 395 -4.82 -23.85 14.87
C LEU A 395 -5.36 -22.53 15.41
N LEU A 396 -5.29 -21.46 14.63
CA LEU A 396 -5.69 -20.13 15.07
C LEU A 396 -7.17 -20.13 15.52
N GLY A 397 -7.42 -19.77 16.77
CA GLY A 397 -8.75 -19.81 17.40
C GLY A 397 -9.19 -21.19 17.87
N GLY A 398 -8.31 -22.18 17.86
CA GLY A 398 -8.62 -23.57 18.20
C GLY A 398 -9.68 -24.16 17.28
N GLU A 399 -10.41 -25.17 17.76
CA GLU A 399 -11.50 -25.79 17.00
C GLU A 399 -12.59 -24.78 16.62
N GLU A 400 -12.84 -23.75 17.43
CA GLU A 400 -13.80 -22.69 17.08
C GLU A 400 -13.32 -21.80 15.91
N GLY A 401 -12.01 -21.73 15.66
CA GLY A 401 -11.40 -21.01 14.56
C GLY A 401 -11.34 -21.80 13.25
N ARG A 402 -11.58 -23.12 13.30
CA ARG A 402 -11.60 -23.99 12.12
C ARG A 402 -12.63 -23.53 11.09
N GLY A 403 -12.22 -23.42 9.83
CA GLY A 403 -13.06 -22.92 8.73
C GLY A 403 -13.26 -21.39 8.71
N LYS A 404 -12.67 -20.66 9.66
CA LYS A 404 -12.72 -19.18 9.72
C LYS A 404 -11.43 -18.50 9.23
N GLY A 405 -10.45 -19.28 8.77
CA GLY A 405 -9.13 -18.79 8.36
C GLY A 405 -9.17 -17.71 7.28
N PHE A 406 -10.10 -17.81 6.33
CA PHE A 406 -10.27 -16.77 5.30
C PHE A 406 -10.62 -15.41 5.92
N TYR A 407 -11.52 -15.36 6.90
CA TYR A 407 -11.95 -14.13 7.54
C TYR A 407 -10.83 -13.51 8.38
N PHE A 408 -10.09 -14.33 9.12
CA PHE A 408 -8.92 -13.88 9.87
C PHE A 408 -7.83 -13.34 8.94
N GLN A 409 -7.61 -13.98 7.78
CA GLN A 409 -6.66 -13.51 6.78
C GLN A 409 -7.08 -12.17 6.15
N MET A 410 -8.38 -11.97 5.90
CA MET A 410 -8.88 -10.70 5.34
C MET A 410 -8.68 -9.52 6.28
N GLU A 411 -8.76 -9.74 7.60
CA GLU A 411 -8.46 -8.70 8.60
C GLU A 411 -7.02 -8.19 8.44
N GLY A 412 -6.04 -9.11 8.33
CA GLY A 412 -4.63 -8.75 8.09
C GLY A 412 -4.42 -8.04 6.74
N PHE A 413 -5.16 -8.40 5.70
CA PHE A 413 -5.05 -7.77 4.37
C PHE A 413 -5.57 -6.33 4.33
N ALA A 414 -6.53 -5.95 5.18
CA ALA A 414 -6.98 -4.57 5.28
C ALA A 414 -5.83 -3.62 5.67
N GLY A 415 -5.08 -3.96 6.73
CA GLY A 415 -3.86 -3.23 7.13
C GLY A 415 -2.77 -3.28 6.06
N GLY A 416 -2.54 -4.47 5.47
CA GLY A 416 -1.56 -4.64 4.41
C GLY A 416 -1.80 -3.76 3.17
N ARG A 417 -3.06 -3.40 2.86
CA ARG A 417 -3.37 -2.48 1.75
C ARG A 417 -2.81 -1.09 1.99
N ILE A 418 -3.08 -0.49 3.15
CA ILE A 418 -2.64 0.87 3.44
C ILE A 418 -1.12 0.93 3.65
N GLN A 419 -0.52 -0.10 4.26
CA GLN A 419 0.94 -0.27 4.28
C GLN A 419 1.55 -0.41 2.88
N THR A 420 0.85 -0.98 1.91
CA THR A 420 1.32 -0.99 0.51
C THR A 420 1.37 0.42 -0.07
N ALA A 421 0.41 1.29 0.29
CA ALA A 421 0.44 2.68 -0.13
C ALA A 421 1.64 3.42 0.50
N ALA A 422 1.87 3.30 1.81
CA ALA A 422 3.03 3.90 2.48
C ALA A 422 4.37 3.43 1.89
N ARG A 423 4.49 2.14 1.57
CA ARG A 423 5.66 1.61 0.85
C ARG A 423 5.87 2.28 -0.51
N ALA A 424 4.80 2.48 -1.25
CA ALA A 424 4.84 3.20 -2.52
C ALA A 424 5.21 4.68 -2.33
N HIS A 425 4.73 5.34 -1.26
CA HIS A 425 5.12 6.71 -0.92
C HIS A 425 6.61 6.85 -0.64
N GLY A 426 7.19 5.94 0.15
CA GLY A 426 8.63 5.95 0.43
C GLY A 426 9.47 5.79 -0.83
N VAL A 427 9.08 4.86 -1.72
CA VAL A 427 9.75 4.67 -3.01
C VAL A 427 9.63 5.91 -3.91
N MET A 428 8.45 6.53 -3.95
CA MET A 428 8.23 7.78 -4.69
C MET A 428 9.07 8.93 -4.13
N GLN A 429 9.16 9.05 -2.80
CA GLN A 429 9.95 10.05 -2.10
C GLN A 429 11.45 9.90 -2.43
N ALA A 430 11.99 8.68 -2.34
CA ALA A 430 13.38 8.40 -2.69
C ALA A 430 13.70 8.70 -4.16
N ALA A 431 12.80 8.34 -5.08
CA ALA A 431 12.96 8.60 -6.50
C ALA A 431 12.93 10.11 -6.82
N LEU A 432 11.99 10.84 -6.21
CA LEU A 432 11.86 12.28 -6.37
C LEU A 432 13.07 13.04 -5.83
N GLU A 433 13.59 12.66 -4.65
CA GLU A 433 14.82 13.21 -4.09
C GLU A 433 16.03 12.98 -4.98
N ALA A 434 16.20 11.75 -5.49
CA ALA A 434 17.29 11.42 -6.39
C ALA A 434 17.20 12.22 -7.71
N ALA A 435 16.00 12.33 -8.29
CA ALA A 435 15.76 13.09 -9.51
C ALA A 435 16.01 14.59 -9.32
N LEU A 436 15.55 15.18 -8.21
CA LEU A 436 15.78 16.60 -7.94
C LEU A 436 17.27 16.89 -7.78
N ARG A 437 17.98 16.09 -6.97
CA ARG A 437 19.43 16.23 -6.78
C ARG A 437 20.17 16.13 -8.11
N TYR A 438 19.92 15.07 -8.89
CA TYR A 438 20.54 14.90 -10.19
C TYR A 438 20.21 16.05 -11.14
N ALA A 439 18.98 16.55 -11.11
CA ALA A 439 18.56 17.66 -11.97
C ALA A 439 19.30 18.98 -11.68
N GLN A 440 19.64 19.22 -10.42
CA GLN A 440 20.38 20.42 -9.99
C GLN A 440 21.88 20.31 -10.27
N GLU A 441 22.45 19.09 -10.22
CA GLU A 441 23.87 18.83 -10.41
C GLU A 441 24.25 18.64 -11.89
N ARG A 442 23.42 17.94 -12.66
CA ARG A 442 23.71 17.61 -14.06
C ARG A 442 23.50 18.83 -14.94
N ALA A 443 24.54 19.27 -15.63
CA ALA A 443 24.45 20.32 -16.64
C ALA A 443 24.52 19.76 -18.08
N VAL A 444 23.62 20.25 -18.95
CA VAL A 444 23.74 20.13 -20.41
C VAL A 444 23.37 21.47 -21.04
N PHE A 445 23.82 21.73 -22.28
CA PHE A 445 23.63 23.01 -22.97
C PHE A 445 23.88 24.24 -22.06
N GLN A 446 24.96 24.18 -21.27
CA GLN A 446 25.50 25.24 -20.41
C GLN A 446 24.71 25.60 -19.14
N LYS A 447 23.71 24.81 -18.74
CA LYS A 447 23.00 25.02 -17.46
C LYS A 447 22.51 23.71 -16.82
N PRO A 448 22.24 23.70 -15.50
CA PRO A 448 21.60 22.56 -14.84
C PRO A 448 20.32 22.13 -15.55
N ILE A 449 20.05 20.83 -15.64
CA ILE A 449 18.85 20.33 -16.32
C ILE A 449 17.56 20.73 -15.60
N TYR A 450 17.63 21.06 -14.31
CA TYR A 450 16.56 21.67 -13.54
C TYR A 450 16.05 22.98 -14.17
N GLU A 451 16.88 23.73 -14.89
CA GLU A 451 16.47 25.00 -15.51
C GLU A 451 15.64 24.84 -16.80
N TYR A 452 15.35 23.61 -17.23
CA TYR A 452 14.43 23.36 -18.35
C TYR A 452 13.01 23.09 -17.83
N ASN A 453 12.02 23.77 -18.43
CA ASN A 453 10.62 23.69 -18.00
C ASN A 453 10.06 22.27 -17.97
N LEU A 454 10.49 21.37 -18.88
CA LEU A 454 10.03 19.99 -18.86
C LEU A 454 10.53 19.23 -17.61
N THR A 455 11.77 19.49 -17.17
CA THR A 455 12.31 18.92 -15.92
C THR A 455 11.55 19.47 -14.73
N LYS A 456 11.33 20.79 -14.67
CA LYS A 456 10.52 21.42 -13.61
C LYS A 456 9.11 20.82 -13.54
N TYR A 457 8.45 20.68 -14.69
CA TYR A 457 7.13 20.07 -14.78
C TYR A 457 7.12 18.64 -14.22
N LYS A 458 8.10 17.80 -14.58
CA LYS A 458 8.21 16.43 -14.06
C LYS A 458 8.39 16.43 -12.54
N ILE A 459 9.31 17.24 -12.01
CA ILE A 459 9.54 17.36 -10.56
C ILE A 459 8.26 17.81 -9.83
N ALA A 460 7.62 18.87 -10.31
CA ALA A 460 6.39 19.38 -9.73
C ALA A 460 5.29 18.32 -9.74
N ARG A 461 5.07 17.64 -10.87
CA ARG A 461 4.02 16.63 -10.98
C ARG A 461 4.27 15.41 -10.11
N MET A 462 5.52 14.94 -10.02
CA MET A 462 5.89 13.87 -9.09
C MET A 462 5.62 14.26 -7.63
N ALA A 463 5.97 15.49 -7.22
CA ALA A 463 5.71 16.00 -5.89
C ALA A 463 4.21 16.13 -5.58
N VAL A 464 3.43 16.68 -6.52
CA VAL A 464 1.98 16.82 -6.43
C VAL A 464 1.31 15.46 -6.21
N ILE A 465 1.66 14.45 -7.01
CA ILE A 465 1.11 13.09 -6.91
C ILE A 465 1.45 12.47 -5.56
N LEU A 466 2.72 12.57 -5.14
CA LEU A 466 3.17 12.03 -3.87
C LEU A 466 2.40 12.65 -2.70
N GLN A 467 2.31 13.98 -2.65
CA GLN A 467 1.60 14.67 -1.57
C GLN A 467 0.12 14.35 -1.55
N ALA A 468 -0.57 14.43 -2.69
CA ALA A 468 -1.99 14.09 -2.77
C ALA A 468 -2.23 12.66 -2.24
N SER A 469 -1.43 11.71 -2.71
CA SER A 469 -1.54 10.31 -2.31
C SER A 469 -1.24 10.09 -0.81
N ARG A 470 -0.18 10.71 -0.27
CA ARG A 470 0.20 10.62 1.15
C ARG A 470 -0.91 11.15 2.06
N GLN A 471 -1.46 12.31 1.75
CA GLN A 471 -2.50 12.92 2.59
C GLN A 471 -3.81 12.12 2.57
N PHE A 472 -4.15 11.50 1.45
CA PHE A 472 -5.27 10.57 1.43
C PHE A 472 -4.99 9.33 2.28
N ALA A 473 -3.78 8.76 2.24
CA ALA A 473 -3.44 7.62 3.10
C ALA A 473 -3.50 7.98 4.59
N ASN A 474 -3.00 9.15 5.00
CA ASN A 474 -3.12 9.64 6.38
C ASN A 474 -4.59 9.76 6.81
N HIS A 475 -5.47 10.28 5.93
CA HIS A 475 -6.90 10.32 6.19
C HIS A 475 -7.50 8.91 6.36
N VAL A 476 -7.11 7.96 5.51
CA VAL A 476 -7.61 6.58 5.57
C VAL A 476 -7.11 5.84 6.81
N ALA A 477 -5.90 6.11 7.29
CA ALA A 477 -5.40 5.55 8.54
C ALA A 477 -6.34 5.87 9.70
N ASN A 478 -6.69 7.15 9.85
CA ASN A 478 -7.66 7.60 10.86
C ASN A 478 -9.04 6.96 10.70
N LEU A 479 -9.50 6.74 9.46
CA LEU A 479 -10.76 6.02 9.22
C LEU A 479 -10.69 4.55 9.66
N LEU A 480 -9.55 3.89 9.47
CA LEU A 480 -9.36 2.48 9.83
C LEU A 480 -9.24 2.30 11.35
N ASP A 481 -8.67 3.27 12.07
CA ASP A 481 -8.64 3.29 13.54
C ASP A 481 -10.07 3.28 14.12
N ASP A 482 -11.00 3.90 13.39
CA ASP A 482 -12.44 3.94 13.63
C ASP A 482 -13.22 2.71 13.10
N HIS A 483 -12.53 1.68 12.60
CA HIS A 483 -13.09 0.53 11.88
C HIS A 483 -13.95 0.88 10.64
N LYS A 484 -13.67 2.02 10.00
CA LYS A 484 -14.26 2.49 8.74
C LYS A 484 -13.22 2.42 7.61
N GLY A 485 -13.51 2.97 6.43
CA GLY A 485 -12.47 3.23 5.43
C GLY A 485 -11.96 2.03 4.60
N GLN A 486 -12.59 0.85 4.67
CA GLN A 486 -12.13 -0.36 3.96
C GLN A 486 -12.08 -0.19 2.42
N MET A 487 -13.04 0.56 1.87
CA MET A 487 -13.05 0.88 0.44
C MET A 487 -11.94 1.88 0.11
N GLU A 488 -11.79 2.93 0.92
CA GLU A 488 -10.76 3.94 0.77
C GLU A 488 -9.34 3.34 0.85
N ALA A 489 -9.11 2.38 1.75
CA ALA A 489 -7.86 1.62 1.83
C ALA A 489 -7.56 0.83 0.54
N THR A 490 -8.60 0.31 -0.11
CA THR A 490 -8.47 -0.37 -1.40
C THR A 490 -8.13 0.63 -2.52
N LEU A 491 -8.80 1.79 -2.54
CA LEU A 491 -8.60 2.84 -3.53
C LEU A 491 -7.20 3.45 -3.44
N ILE A 492 -6.73 3.79 -2.23
CA ILE A 492 -5.39 4.38 -2.06
C ILE A 492 -4.29 3.39 -2.41
N LYS A 493 -4.42 2.11 -2.02
CA LYS A 493 -3.48 1.08 -2.44
C LYS A 493 -3.42 0.97 -3.96
N PHE A 494 -4.58 0.97 -4.62
CA PHE A 494 -4.66 0.87 -6.07
C PHE A 494 -4.01 2.07 -6.76
N TYR A 495 -4.33 3.28 -6.32
CA TYR A 495 -3.76 4.52 -6.85
C TYR A 495 -2.26 4.58 -6.65
N ALA A 496 -1.80 4.51 -5.39
CA ALA A 496 -0.40 4.66 -4.99
C ALA A 496 0.52 3.66 -5.70
N SER A 497 0.09 2.39 -5.82
CA SER A 497 0.89 1.35 -6.49
C SER A 497 1.15 1.68 -7.97
N LYS A 498 0.15 2.22 -8.68
CA LYS A 498 0.28 2.54 -10.11
C LYS A 498 1.07 3.82 -10.32
N VAL A 499 0.81 4.86 -9.53
CA VAL A 499 1.54 6.13 -9.68
C VAL A 499 3.00 6.03 -9.25
N ALA A 500 3.35 5.12 -8.34
CA ALA A 500 4.74 4.90 -7.96
C ALA A 500 5.61 4.37 -9.12
N GLU A 501 5.06 3.52 -10.00
CA GLU A 501 5.73 3.14 -11.24
C GLU A 501 5.97 4.36 -12.12
N TRP A 502 4.95 5.20 -12.29
CA TRP A 502 5.09 6.41 -13.10
C TRP A 502 6.13 7.37 -12.52
N VAL A 503 6.06 7.68 -11.22
CA VAL A 503 7.01 8.58 -10.54
C VAL A 503 8.45 8.05 -10.63
N THR A 504 8.67 6.77 -10.35
CA THR A 504 10.02 6.18 -10.43
C THR A 504 10.55 6.14 -11.86
N ARG A 505 9.70 5.88 -12.86
CA ARG A 505 10.08 5.93 -14.27
C ARG A 505 10.41 7.35 -14.74
N GLU A 506 9.65 8.35 -14.32
CA GLU A 506 9.93 9.76 -14.64
C GLU A 506 11.20 10.26 -13.94
N ALA A 507 11.44 9.83 -12.70
CA ALA A 507 12.68 10.10 -11.98
C ALA A 507 13.90 9.48 -12.67
N MET A 508 13.79 8.26 -13.20
CA MET A 508 14.85 7.61 -13.99
C MET A 508 15.08 8.28 -15.35
N GLN A 509 14.06 8.93 -15.91
CA GLN A 509 14.15 9.64 -17.19
C GLN A 509 14.89 10.98 -17.08
N ILE A 510 14.87 11.59 -15.89
CA ILE A 510 15.64 12.79 -15.52
C ILE A 510 17.09 12.37 -15.29
#